data_AF-A0A521TIH8-F1
#
_entry.id   AF-A0A521TIH8-F1
#
_cell.length_a   1.000
_cell.length_b   1.000
_cell.length_c   1.000
_cell.angle_alpha   90.00
_cell.angle_beta   90.00
_cell.angle_gamma   90.00
#
_symmetry.space_group_name_H-M   'P 1'
#
loop_
_entity.id
_entity.type
_entity.pdbx_description
1 polymer ?
#
loop_
_entity_poly.entity_id
_entity_poly.type
_entity_poly.pdbx_seq_one_letter_code
_entity_poly.pdbx_strand_id
1 'polypeptide(L)'
;MSPERIVIGRVQQVDNLGGAKVLHFSKNRRVVVTQPDIESENFERRGAFQRLSLAGKAVVARINDADEATDVSVPAIGRIRWIKKRDQNLLVALDRDARVFTLRRERPEFEDVRRFLRDSFDGRRSIGLATTRAGEIEAADQLSAPPEDGEVTRIVQRLPRMRFEDITAQTSRRCFDKITVCPAPAMPRLNNCIPACEPGTGCQTRAHAICLALEDEAAIGKAWFFPREIIRLTIGSQEIEWAFHVAPVVRVNGTLMVFDLVLFKTGPVDVSVWQERLGVRGDVIFTNAEPYLVEANPRGSGFRVTRDLRGLATTRDLNDIMERCIRH
;
A
#
# COMPACT_ATOMS: atom_id res chain seq x y z
N MET A 1 -9.43 2.09 -32.57
CA MET A 1 -8.35 2.64 -31.73
C MET A 1 -7.44 1.47 -31.37
N SER A 2 -6.14 1.58 -31.63
CA SER A 2 -5.18 0.57 -31.18
C SER A 2 -5.16 0.52 -29.65
N PRO A 3 -5.02 -0.67 -29.04
CA PRO A 3 -4.90 -0.76 -27.59
C PRO A 3 -3.62 -0.06 -27.13
N GLU A 4 -3.72 0.77 -26.08
CA GLU A 4 -2.55 1.37 -25.45
C GLU A 4 -1.59 0.27 -24.95
N ARG A 5 -0.29 0.48 -25.10
CA ARG A 5 0.72 -0.41 -24.53
C ARG A 5 1.02 0.04 -23.10
N ILE A 6 1.27 -0.92 -22.20
CA ILE A 6 1.61 -0.63 -20.81
C ILE A 6 3.07 -0.96 -20.56
N VAL A 7 3.83 0.02 -20.06
CA VAL A 7 5.23 -0.13 -19.65
C VAL A 7 5.33 0.02 -18.15
N ILE A 8 5.92 -0.97 -17.48
CA ILE A 8 6.21 -0.94 -16.05
C ILE A 8 7.72 -0.99 -15.86
N GLY A 9 8.28 -0.08 -15.07
CA GLY A 9 9.70 -0.15 -14.74
C GLY A 9 10.19 1.01 -13.88
N ARG A 10 11.45 0.96 -13.47
CA ARG A 10 12.08 2.03 -12.69
C ARG A 10 12.60 3.13 -13.61
N VAL A 11 12.31 4.38 -13.26
CA VAL A 11 12.86 5.55 -13.95
C VAL A 11 14.33 5.71 -13.52
N GLN A 12 15.24 5.58 -14.47
CA GLN A 12 16.68 5.73 -14.26
C GLN A 12 17.14 7.18 -14.51
N GLN A 13 16.51 7.85 -15.48
CA GLN A 13 16.86 9.20 -15.89
C GLN A 13 15.63 9.91 -16.46
N VAL A 14 15.58 11.22 -16.28
CA VAL A 14 14.56 12.11 -16.85
C VAL A 14 15.25 13.23 -17.60
N ASP A 15 15.10 13.23 -18.91
CA ASP A 15 15.64 14.27 -19.78
C ASP A 15 14.58 15.33 -20.10
N ASN A 16 15.01 16.57 -20.27
CA ASN A 16 14.17 17.68 -20.73
C ASN A 16 14.49 17.97 -22.20
N LEU A 17 13.57 17.66 -23.10
CA LEU A 17 13.75 17.87 -24.55
C LEU A 17 12.61 18.76 -25.07
N GLY A 18 12.88 20.04 -25.25
CA GLY A 18 11.95 20.96 -25.91
C GLY A 18 10.58 21.10 -25.24
N GLY A 19 10.51 20.96 -23.91
CA GLY A 19 9.24 21.01 -23.15
C GLY A 19 8.63 19.64 -22.84
N ALA A 20 9.07 18.57 -23.52
CA ALA A 20 8.75 17.20 -23.17
C ALA A 20 9.71 16.64 -22.10
N LYS A 21 9.22 15.70 -21.29
CA LYS A 21 10.05 14.89 -20.39
C LYS A 21 10.25 13.52 -21.03
N VAL A 22 11.48 13.06 -21.16
CA VAL A 22 11.75 11.68 -21.62
C VAL A 22 12.11 10.84 -20.41
N LEU A 23 11.30 9.81 -20.14
CA LEU A 23 11.55 8.86 -19.06
C LEU A 23 12.38 7.71 -19.62
N HIS A 24 13.56 7.51 -19.04
CA HIS A 24 14.42 6.38 -19.34
C HIS A 24 14.19 5.30 -18.31
N PHE A 25 13.69 4.15 -18.75
CA PHE A 25 13.40 3.00 -17.90
C PHE A 25 14.55 2.00 -17.92
N SER A 26 14.66 1.24 -16.83
CA SER A 26 15.43 -0.02 -16.81
C SER A 26 15.10 -0.89 -18.03
N LYS A 27 16.10 -1.54 -18.63
CA LYS A 27 16.02 -2.30 -19.91
C LYS A 27 16.01 -1.43 -21.19
N ASN A 28 16.59 -0.23 -21.15
CA ASN A 28 16.76 0.68 -22.31
C ASN A 28 15.46 1.09 -23.00
N ARG A 29 14.33 1.08 -22.28
CA ARG A 29 13.05 1.59 -22.82
C ARG A 29 12.96 3.09 -22.59
N ARG A 30 12.58 3.83 -23.62
CA ARG A 30 12.35 5.28 -23.55
C ARG A 30 10.87 5.53 -23.75
N VAL A 31 10.29 6.35 -22.88
CA VAL A 31 8.90 6.81 -23.03
C VAL A 31 8.91 8.33 -23.07
N VAL A 32 8.30 8.88 -24.11
CA VAL A 32 8.16 10.33 -24.23
C VAL A 32 6.92 10.75 -23.47
N VAL A 33 7.07 11.67 -22.53
CA VAL A 33 5.96 12.35 -21.86
C VAL A 33 5.94 13.75 -22.44
N THR A 34 5.35 13.88 -23.62
CA THR A 34 4.90 15.16 -24.17
C THR A 34 3.87 15.71 -23.19
N GLN A 35 3.93 17.01 -22.87
CA GLN A 35 3.01 17.65 -21.92
C GLN A 35 1.59 17.13 -22.20
N PRO A 36 1.06 16.25 -21.35
CA PRO A 36 -0.24 15.69 -21.63
C PRO A 36 -1.24 16.82 -21.40
N ASP A 37 -2.34 16.85 -22.16
CA ASP A 37 -3.55 17.64 -21.87
C ASP A 37 -4.09 17.22 -20.49
N ILE A 38 -3.38 17.67 -19.46
CA ILE A 38 -3.67 17.43 -18.06
C ILE A 38 -3.97 18.81 -17.50
N GLU A 39 -5.11 19.31 -17.98
CA GLU A 39 -5.92 20.31 -17.29
C GLU A 39 -6.57 19.74 -16.01
N SER A 40 -6.25 18.51 -15.58
CA SER A 40 -6.52 18.12 -14.19
C SER A 40 -5.49 18.82 -13.30
N GLU A 41 -5.91 19.91 -12.66
CA GLU A 41 -5.19 20.82 -11.74
C GLU A 41 -4.36 20.16 -10.61
N ASN A 42 -4.27 18.84 -10.52
CA ASN A 42 -3.76 18.12 -9.35
C ASN A 42 -2.29 17.66 -9.45
N PHE A 43 -1.53 18.11 -10.44
CA PHE A 43 -0.15 17.68 -10.63
C PHE A 43 0.75 18.90 -10.87
N GLU A 44 1.23 19.54 -9.81
CA GLU A 44 2.32 20.52 -9.89
C GLU A 44 3.61 19.79 -10.36
N ARG A 45 3.83 19.82 -11.69
CA ARG A 45 4.48 18.74 -12.46
C ARG A 45 5.96 18.81 -12.76
N ARG A 46 6.69 19.86 -12.37
CA ARG A 46 8.14 19.89 -12.64
C ARG A 46 8.94 19.04 -11.65
N GLY A 47 8.54 19.03 -10.37
CA GLY A 47 9.26 18.30 -9.32
C GLY A 47 8.93 16.82 -9.23
N ALA A 48 7.71 16.40 -9.55
CA ALA A 48 7.25 15.04 -9.28
C ALA A 48 8.01 13.97 -10.09
N PHE A 49 8.14 14.10 -11.41
CA PHE A 49 8.92 13.15 -12.22
C PHE A 49 10.39 13.12 -11.85
N GLN A 50 10.96 14.29 -11.53
CA GLN A 50 12.33 14.38 -11.05
C GLN A 50 12.50 13.70 -9.68
N ARG A 51 11.51 13.81 -8.78
CA ARG A 51 11.45 13.03 -7.52
C ARG A 51 11.30 11.54 -7.76
N LEU A 52 10.47 11.11 -8.73
CA LEU A 52 10.34 9.68 -9.09
C LEU A 52 11.67 9.12 -9.60
N SER A 53 12.39 9.87 -10.42
CA SER A 53 13.71 9.51 -10.93
C SER A 53 14.79 9.51 -9.84
N LEU A 54 14.87 10.57 -9.03
CA LEU A 54 15.84 10.67 -7.93
C LEU A 54 15.62 9.57 -6.88
N ALA A 55 14.38 9.13 -6.69
CA ALA A 55 14.03 8.05 -5.78
C ALA A 55 14.05 6.65 -6.44
N GLY A 56 14.44 6.53 -7.72
CA GLY A 56 14.45 5.26 -8.45
C GLY A 56 13.10 4.52 -8.41
N LYS A 57 11.97 5.25 -8.32
CA LYS A 57 10.64 4.66 -8.17
C LYS A 57 10.23 3.92 -9.45
N ALA A 58 9.50 2.83 -9.26
CA ALA A 58 8.81 2.19 -10.38
C ALA A 58 7.59 3.02 -10.78
N VAL A 59 7.33 3.10 -12.07
CA VAL A 59 6.17 3.77 -12.65
C VAL A 59 5.52 2.88 -13.70
N VAL A 60 4.24 3.12 -13.93
CA VAL A 60 3.45 2.58 -15.03
C VAL A 60 3.22 3.72 -16.01
N ALA A 61 3.62 3.55 -17.26
CA ALA A 61 3.27 4.45 -18.35
C ALA A 61 2.33 3.71 -19.32
N ARG A 62 1.17 4.29 -19.61
CA ARG A 62 0.33 3.89 -20.75
C ARG A 62 0.79 4.71 -21.94
N ILE A 63 1.12 4.04 -23.04
CA ILE A 63 1.71 4.67 -24.23
C ILE A 63 0.83 4.41 -25.45
N ASN A 64 0.69 5.43 -26.28
CA ASN A 64 0.00 5.34 -27.56
C ASN A 64 0.90 4.70 -28.65
N ASP A 65 0.40 4.67 -29.89
CA ASP A 65 1.14 4.14 -31.05
C ASP A 65 2.37 5.00 -31.42
N ALA A 66 2.44 6.25 -30.94
CA ALA A 66 3.57 7.17 -31.15
C ALA A 66 4.63 7.09 -30.03
N ASP A 67 4.57 6.09 -29.15
CA ASP A 67 5.44 5.95 -27.96
C ASP A 67 5.35 7.13 -26.97
N GLU A 68 4.24 7.87 -27.00
CA GLU A 68 3.94 8.96 -26.08
C GLU A 68 3.08 8.47 -24.92
N ALA A 69 3.42 8.87 -23.70
CA ALA A 69 2.66 8.54 -22.51
C ALA A 69 1.35 9.32 -22.43
N THR A 70 0.24 8.59 -22.37
CA THR A 70 -1.11 9.14 -22.16
C THR A 70 -1.46 9.21 -20.67
N ASP A 71 -0.94 8.27 -19.86
CA ASP A 71 -1.06 8.30 -18.40
C ASP A 71 0.21 7.77 -17.73
N VAL A 72 0.54 8.34 -16.57
CA VAL A 72 1.59 7.84 -15.69
C VAL A 72 1.06 7.67 -14.27
N SER A 73 1.28 6.48 -13.71
CA SER A 73 0.86 6.12 -12.36
C SER A 73 1.91 5.29 -11.61
N VAL A 74 1.70 5.10 -10.31
CA VAL A 74 2.56 4.25 -9.48
C VAL A 74 1.98 2.83 -9.46
N PRO A 75 2.76 1.79 -9.83
CA PRO A 75 2.29 0.41 -9.78
C PRO A 75 2.06 -0.04 -8.33
N ALA A 76 1.21 -1.04 -8.13
CA ALA A 76 1.27 -1.82 -6.90
C ALA A 76 2.53 -2.70 -6.94
N ILE A 77 3.34 -2.66 -5.88
CA ILE A 77 4.65 -3.33 -5.85
C ILE A 77 4.69 -4.31 -4.69
N GLY A 78 5.17 -5.51 -4.94
CA GLY A 78 5.40 -6.50 -3.90
C GLY A 78 5.72 -7.87 -4.46
N ARG A 79 5.84 -8.85 -3.57
CA ARG A 79 5.81 -10.26 -3.94
C ARG A 79 4.39 -10.77 -3.81
N ILE A 80 4.03 -11.71 -4.67
CA ILE A 80 2.72 -12.36 -4.59
C ILE A 80 2.68 -13.21 -3.32
N ARG A 81 1.73 -12.90 -2.44
CA ARG A 81 1.48 -13.65 -1.21
C ARG A 81 0.64 -14.89 -1.47
N TRP A 82 -0.39 -14.74 -2.31
CA TRP A 82 -1.22 -15.84 -2.77
C TRP A 82 -1.91 -15.49 -4.09
N ILE A 83 -2.30 -16.54 -4.82
CA ILE A 83 -3.16 -16.47 -5.99
C ILE A 83 -4.35 -17.38 -5.72
N LYS A 84 -5.59 -16.88 -5.87
CA LYS A 84 -6.81 -17.66 -5.73
C LYS A 84 -7.67 -17.53 -6.98
N LYS A 85 -8.32 -18.60 -7.39
CA LYS A 85 -9.35 -18.55 -8.43
C LYS A 85 -10.69 -18.17 -7.78
N ARG A 86 -11.40 -17.21 -8.38
CA ARG A 86 -12.80 -16.89 -8.06
C ARG A 86 -13.57 -16.85 -9.36
N ASP A 87 -14.49 -17.79 -9.54
CA ASP A 87 -15.21 -18.00 -10.79
C ASP A 87 -14.22 -18.23 -11.95
N GLN A 88 -14.21 -17.35 -12.95
CA GLN A 88 -13.26 -17.40 -14.05
C GLN A 88 -12.02 -16.50 -13.83
N ASN A 89 -12.06 -15.64 -12.82
CA ASN A 89 -11.05 -14.63 -12.54
C ASN A 89 -9.94 -15.14 -11.60
N LEU A 90 -8.81 -14.44 -11.60
CA LEU A 90 -7.73 -14.65 -10.64
C LEU A 90 -7.64 -13.49 -9.68
N LEU A 91 -7.67 -13.81 -8.39
CA LEU A 91 -7.40 -12.88 -7.30
C LEU A 91 -5.95 -13.00 -6.89
N VAL A 92 -5.29 -11.86 -6.72
CA VAL A 92 -3.87 -11.75 -6.40
C VAL A 92 -3.73 -10.82 -5.21
N ALA A 93 -2.99 -11.24 -4.19
CA ALA A 93 -2.58 -10.37 -3.10
C ALA A 93 -1.07 -10.21 -3.08
N LEU A 94 -0.62 -9.00 -2.77
CA LEU A 94 0.79 -8.69 -2.57
C LEU A 94 1.12 -8.71 -1.07
N ASP A 95 2.38 -8.90 -0.73
CA ASP A 95 2.89 -8.86 0.64
C ASP A 95 2.87 -7.45 1.25
N ARG A 96 3.04 -6.41 0.43
CA ARG A 96 3.12 -4.99 0.83
C ARG A 96 1.82 -4.19 0.65
N ASP A 97 0.81 -4.75 0.01
CA ASP A 97 -0.47 -4.07 -0.24
C ASP A 97 -1.62 -4.91 0.31
N ALA A 98 -2.42 -4.30 1.18
CA ALA A 98 -3.61 -4.94 1.73
C ALA A 98 -4.66 -5.22 0.65
N ARG A 99 -4.69 -4.45 -0.44
CA ARG A 99 -5.67 -4.60 -1.52
C ARG A 99 -5.57 -5.97 -2.19
N VAL A 100 -6.73 -6.55 -2.50
CA VAL A 100 -6.82 -7.70 -3.42
C VAL A 100 -6.99 -7.18 -4.85
N PHE A 101 -6.15 -7.68 -5.75
CA PHE A 101 -6.19 -7.36 -7.17
C PHE A 101 -6.88 -8.45 -7.97
N THR A 102 -7.58 -8.08 -9.05
CA THR A 102 -8.31 -9.03 -9.90
C THR A 102 -7.80 -9.02 -11.33
N LEU A 103 -7.35 -10.17 -11.83
CA LEU A 103 -7.13 -10.39 -13.26
C LEU A 103 -8.38 -11.04 -13.86
N ARG A 104 -9.07 -10.29 -14.72
CA ARG A 104 -10.33 -10.69 -15.37
C ARG A 104 -10.10 -11.63 -16.55
N ARG A 105 -10.88 -12.72 -16.64
CA ARG A 105 -10.73 -13.76 -17.68
C ARG A 105 -10.90 -13.23 -19.08
N GLU A 106 -11.76 -12.24 -19.23
CA GLU A 106 -12.19 -11.66 -20.51
C GLU A 106 -11.09 -10.80 -21.17
N ARG A 107 -9.98 -10.55 -20.46
CA ARG A 107 -8.85 -9.80 -21.02
C ARG A 107 -8.10 -10.58 -22.09
N PRO A 108 -7.71 -9.95 -23.22
CA PRO A 108 -6.88 -10.58 -24.23
C PRO A 108 -5.55 -11.10 -23.68
N GLU A 109 -4.94 -10.37 -22.73
CA GLU A 109 -3.64 -10.72 -22.16
C GLU A 109 -3.73 -11.71 -20.98
N PHE A 110 -4.92 -12.24 -20.68
CA PHE A 110 -5.16 -13.01 -19.44
C PHE A 110 -4.18 -14.16 -19.26
N GLU A 111 -3.96 -15.00 -20.29
CA GLU A 111 -3.10 -16.18 -20.15
C GLU A 111 -1.63 -15.81 -19.95
N ASP A 112 -1.16 -14.76 -20.61
CA ASP A 112 0.21 -14.28 -20.48
C ASP A 112 0.47 -13.69 -19.10
N VAL A 113 -0.41 -12.81 -18.63
CA VAL A 113 -0.32 -12.21 -17.29
C VAL A 113 -0.49 -13.29 -16.22
N ARG A 114 -1.45 -14.21 -16.38
CA ARG A 114 -1.64 -15.35 -15.46
C ARG A 114 -0.38 -16.21 -15.33
N ARG A 115 0.26 -16.57 -16.46
CA ARG A 115 1.50 -17.35 -16.46
C ARG A 115 2.60 -16.60 -15.75
N PHE A 116 2.80 -15.32 -16.09
CA PHE A 116 3.78 -14.46 -15.43
C PHE A 116 3.57 -14.38 -13.91
N LEU A 117 2.33 -14.21 -13.45
CA LEU A 117 1.98 -14.15 -12.03
C LEU A 117 2.31 -15.48 -11.31
N ARG A 118 2.01 -16.63 -11.94
CA ARG A 118 2.35 -17.94 -11.36
C ARG A 118 3.86 -18.14 -11.26
N ASP A 119 4.59 -17.87 -12.34
CA ASP A 119 6.06 -18.00 -12.36
C ASP A 119 6.71 -17.06 -11.33
N SER A 120 6.17 -15.85 -11.16
CA SER A 120 6.64 -14.89 -10.16
C SER A 120 6.33 -15.32 -8.73
N PHE A 121 5.16 -15.93 -8.49
CA PHE A 121 4.78 -16.50 -7.21
C PHE A 121 5.71 -17.65 -6.81
N ASP A 122 5.94 -18.60 -7.72
CA ASP A 122 6.81 -19.75 -7.49
C ASP A 122 8.27 -19.34 -7.29
N GLY A 123 8.73 -18.37 -8.11
CA GLY A 123 10.07 -17.79 -8.05
C GLY A 123 10.26 -16.74 -6.97
N ARG A 124 9.23 -16.39 -6.17
CA ARG A 124 9.26 -15.34 -5.14
C ARG A 124 9.81 -13.99 -5.62
N ARG A 125 9.51 -13.65 -6.88
CA ARG A 125 10.01 -12.43 -7.53
C ARG A 125 9.21 -11.22 -7.07
N SER A 126 9.89 -10.09 -6.93
CA SER A 126 9.22 -8.80 -6.78
C SER A 126 8.65 -8.38 -8.12
N ILE A 127 7.40 -7.93 -8.13
CA ILE A 127 6.68 -7.52 -9.33
C ILE A 127 6.06 -6.14 -9.15
N GLY A 128 5.80 -5.48 -10.26
CA GLY A 128 4.93 -4.32 -10.34
C GLY A 128 3.65 -4.71 -11.08
N LEU A 129 2.50 -4.35 -10.52
CA LEU A 129 1.20 -4.48 -11.16
C LEU A 129 0.74 -3.11 -11.64
N ALA A 130 0.46 -2.99 -12.93
CA ALA A 130 -0.35 -1.90 -13.47
C ALA A 130 -1.82 -2.26 -13.24
N THR A 131 -2.55 -1.38 -12.56
CA THR A 131 -3.92 -1.66 -12.17
C THR A 131 -4.85 -0.50 -12.45
N THR A 132 -6.11 -0.79 -12.74
CA THR A 132 -7.19 0.20 -12.69
C THR A 132 -7.41 0.68 -11.26
N ARG A 133 -8.23 1.72 -11.09
CA ARG A 133 -8.60 2.22 -9.74
C ARG A 133 -9.33 1.15 -8.91
N ALA A 134 -10.14 0.32 -9.56
CA ALA A 134 -10.87 -0.79 -8.94
C ALA A 134 -9.96 -1.99 -8.58
N GLY A 135 -8.64 -1.89 -8.84
CA GLY A 135 -7.70 -2.98 -8.55
C GLY A 135 -7.69 -4.08 -9.61
N GLU A 136 -8.19 -3.82 -10.82
CA GLU A 136 -8.09 -4.78 -11.92
C GLU A 136 -6.69 -4.75 -12.51
N ILE A 137 -6.08 -5.91 -12.69
CA ILE A 137 -4.73 -6.04 -13.25
C ILE A 137 -4.81 -5.84 -14.76
N GLU A 138 -4.03 -4.88 -15.25
CA GLU A 138 -3.91 -4.58 -16.68
C GLU A 138 -2.62 -5.12 -17.26
N ALA A 139 -1.53 -5.05 -16.50
CA ALA A 139 -0.25 -5.64 -16.85
C ALA A 139 0.55 -5.96 -15.59
N ALA A 140 1.55 -6.82 -15.73
CA ALA A 140 2.51 -7.12 -14.69
C ALA A 140 3.90 -7.25 -15.31
N ASP A 141 4.93 -6.74 -14.63
CA ASP A 141 6.32 -6.96 -15.01
C ASP A 141 7.17 -7.22 -13.77
N GLN A 142 8.28 -7.92 -13.97
CA GLN A 142 9.26 -8.14 -12.94
C GLN A 142 9.99 -6.82 -12.71
N LEU A 143 9.94 -6.37 -11.47
CA LEU A 143 10.80 -5.28 -11.04
C LEU A 143 12.12 -5.89 -10.61
N SER A 144 13.23 -5.31 -11.07
CA SER A 144 14.51 -5.54 -10.41
C SER A 144 14.30 -5.30 -8.92
N ALA A 145 14.84 -6.19 -8.08
CA ALA A 145 14.82 -6.02 -6.64
C ALA A 145 15.15 -4.55 -6.36
N PRO A 146 14.38 -3.86 -5.50
CA PRO A 146 14.81 -2.53 -5.10
C PRO A 146 16.29 -2.62 -4.73
N PRO A 147 17.13 -1.64 -5.11
CA PRO A 147 18.39 -1.48 -4.40
C PRO A 147 18.03 -1.55 -2.92
N GLU A 148 18.81 -2.29 -2.11
CA GLU A 148 18.54 -2.44 -0.69
C GLU A 148 18.54 -1.04 -0.04
N ASP A 149 17.41 -0.35 -0.12
CA ASP A 149 17.24 1.05 0.24
C ASP A 149 17.12 1.10 1.76
N GLY A 150 18.16 0.69 2.49
CA GLY A 150 18.24 0.75 3.95
C GLY A 150 17.16 -0.01 4.74
N GLU A 151 16.16 -0.63 4.09
CA GLU A 151 15.15 -1.48 4.72
C GLU A 151 15.82 -2.76 5.19
N VAL A 152 16.17 -2.80 6.48
CA VAL A 152 16.70 -4.03 7.10
C VAL A 152 15.54 -5.00 7.29
N THR A 153 15.29 -5.80 6.26
CA THR A 153 14.37 -6.93 6.32
C THR A 153 15.03 -8.03 7.14
N ARG A 154 14.57 -8.25 8.38
CA ARG A 154 15.02 -9.40 9.19
C ARG A 154 13.93 -10.45 9.19
N ILE A 155 14.31 -11.68 8.87
CA ILE A 155 13.50 -12.84 9.22
C ILE A 155 13.65 -13.01 10.73
N VAL A 156 12.59 -12.74 11.47
CA VAL A 156 12.57 -12.96 12.92
C VAL A 156 11.77 -14.22 13.20
N GLN A 157 12.42 -15.19 13.84
CA GLN A 157 11.74 -16.43 14.25
C GLN A 157 10.70 -16.15 15.34
N ARG A 158 10.94 -15.12 16.16
CA ARG A 158 10.00 -14.64 17.18
C ARG A 158 9.94 -13.13 17.11
N LEU A 159 8.72 -12.60 17.01
CA LEU A 159 8.48 -11.18 17.17
C LEU A 159 8.86 -10.76 18.61
N PRO A 160 9.46 -9.58 18.81
CA PRO A 160 9.71 -9.08 20.15
C PRO A 160 8.44 -9.17 20.98
N ARG A 161 8.52 -9.78 22.19
CA ARG A 161 7.38 -9.78 23.11
C ARG A 161 7.04 -8.34 23.43
N MET A 162 5.82 -7.95 23.09
CA MET A 162 5.38 -6.60 23.33
C MET A 162 5.24 -6.31 24.82
N ARG A 163 5.62 -5.10 25.22
CA ARG A 163 5.39 -4.56 26.56
C ARG A 163 4.45 -3.37 26.42
N PHE A 164 3.15 -3.63 26.46
CA PHE A 164 2.19 -2.55 26.61
C PHE A 164 2.19 -2.11 28.08
N GLU A 165 2.57 -0.87 28.32
CA GLU A 165 2.21 -0.19 29.55
C GLU A 165 0.70 0.06 29.54
N ASP A 166 0.09 -0.12 30.70
CA ASP A 166 -1.35 0.01 30.84
C ASP A 166 -1.70 1.50 31.02
N ILE A 167 -2.63 2.00 30.22
CA ILE A 167 -3.10 3.39 30.30
C ILE A 167 -4.55 3.45 30.77
N THR A 168 -4.97 4.61 31.26
CA THR A 168 -6.37 4.81 31.65
C THR A 168 -7.28 4.94 30.43
N ALA A 169 -8.58 4.68 30.60
CA ALA A 169 -9.58 4.93 29.56
C ALA A 169 -9.62 6.39 29.10
N GLN A 170 -9.40 7.34 30.03
CA GLN A 170 -9.32 8.77 29.71
C GLN A 170 -8.10 9.08 28.83
N THR A 171 -6.92 8.51 29.16
CA THR A 171 -5.71 8.65 28.33
C THR A 171 -5.92 8.06 26.95
N SER A 172 -6.52 6.86 26.86
CA SER A 172 -6.83 6.21 25.59
C SER A 172 -7.76 7.06 24.72
N ARG A 173 -8.83 7.61 25.30
CA ARG A 173 -9.74 8.51 24.60
C ARG A 173 -9.03 9.77 24.11
N ARG A 174 -8.23 10.40 24.96
CA ARG A 174 -7.42 11.58 24.59
C ARG A 174 -6.46 11.28 23.43
N CYS A 175 -5.81 10.11 23.45
CA CYS A 175 -4.93 9.69 22.35
C CYS A 175 -5.71 9.52 21.05
N PHE A 176 -6.89 8.90 21.09
CA PHE A 176 -7.75 8.74 19.93
C PHE A 176 -8.21 10.09 19.36
N ASP A 177 -8.65 11.01 20.22
CA ASP A 177 -9.13 12.34 19.83
C ASP A 177 -8.02 13.23 19.26
N LYS A 178 -6.74 12.97 19.57
CA LYS A 178 -5.57 13.65 18.96
C LYS A 178 -5.32 13.23 17.52
N ILE A 179 -5.86 12.11 17.07
CA ILE A 179 -5.59 11.61 15.73
C ILE A 179 -6.40 12.41 14.71
N THR A 180 -5.72 13.29 14.00
CA THR A 180 -6.33 14.10 12.94
C THR A 180 -6.42 13.31 11.64
N VAL A 181 -7.65 13.11 11.14
CA VAL A 181 -7.91 12.54 9.81
C VAL A 181 -7.91 13.67 8.78
N CYS A 182 -7.25 13.47 7.64
CA CYS A 182 -7.30 14.45 6.56
C CYS A 182 -8.72 14.51 5.96
N PRO A 183 -9.38 15.68 5.89
CA PRO A 183 -10.59 15.83 5.10
C PRO A 183 -10.24 15.65 3.61
N ALA A 184 -10.92 14.74 2.92
CA ALA A 184 -10.84 14.67 1.46
C ALA A 184 -11.44 15.95 0.85
N PRO A 185 -10.88 16.54 -0.23
CA PRO A 185 -9.68 16.17 -1.00
C PRO A 185 -8.46 17.06 -0.70
N ALA A 186 -8.39 17.70 0.48
CA ALA A 186 -7.33 18.66 0.78
C ALA A 186 -5.97 17.95 0.87
N MET A 187 -5.07 18.31 -0.04
CA MET A 187 -3.65 17.93 -0.02
C MET A 187 -3.08 18.17 1.37
N PRO A 188 -2.60 17.13 2.08
CA PRO A 188 -1.96 17.29 3.38
C PRO A 188 -0.55 17.85 3.20
N ARG A 189 -0.46 19.10 2.76
CA ARG A 189 0.78 19.84 2.93
C ARG A 189 0.86 20.16 4.43
N LEU A 190 1.68 19.38 5.13
CA LEU A 190 2.42 19.75 6.35
C LEU A 190 1.82 19.45 7.75
N ASN A 191 0.60 18.94 7.90
CA ASN A 191 -0.06 18.91 9.22
C ASN A 191 -0.25 17.54 9.91
N ASN A 192 0.60 16.54 9.66
CA ASN A 192 0.56 15.23 10.35
C ASN A 192 -0.81 14.50 10.28
N CYS A 193 -1.68 14.83 9.32
CA CYS A 193 -2.99 14.19 9.23
C CYS A 193 -2.88 12.84 8.52
N ILE A 194 -3.74 11.89 8.92
CA ILE A 194 -3.73 10.52 8.44
C ILE A 194 -4.82 10.34 7.36
N PRO A 195 -4.47 9.79 6.17
CA PRO A 195 -5.41 9.67 5.07
C PRO A 195 -6.37 8.48 5.29
N ALA A 196 -7.50 8.72 5.95
CA ALA A 196 -8.55 7.70 6.13
C ALA A 196 -9.56 7.62 4.95
N CYS A 197 -9.42 8.51 3.97
CA CYS A 197 -10.28 8.61 2.77
C CYS A 197 -10.12 7.46 1.77
N GLU A 198 -9.01 6.73 1.80
CA GLU A 198 -8.71 5.61 0.91
C GLU A 198 -8.65 4.32 1.75
N PRO A 199 -9.80 3.71 2.10
CA PRO A 199 -9.82 2.48 2.87
C PRO A 199 -9.21 1.31 2.09
N GLY A 200 -9.30 1.31 0.75
CA GLY A 200 -8.90 0.18 -0.09
C GLY A 200 -7.41 -0.22 -0.03
N THR A 201 -6.53 0.59 0.57
CA THR A 201 -5.10 0.26 0.76
C THR A 201 -4.49 1.06 1.93
N GLY A 202 -3.20 0.89 2.20
CA GLY A 202 -2.42 1.80 3.04
C GLY A 202 -2.62 1.66 4.56
N CYS A 203 -3.26 0.58 5.02
CA CYS A 203 -3.50 0.35 6.44
C CYS A 203 -2.22 0.38 7.28
N GLN A 204 -1.13 -0.19 6.78
CA GLN A 204 0.19 -0.18 7.43
C GLN A 204 0.74 1.24 7.59
N THR A 205 0.59 2.08 6.57
CA THR A 205 1.02 3.47 6.58
C THR A 205 0.22 4.27 7.60
N ARG A 206 -1.11 4.14 7.60
CA ARG A 206 -1.97 4.79 8.59
C ARG A 206 -1.62 4.34 10.00
N ALA A 207 -1.49 3.04 10.23
CA ALA A 207 -1.14 2.50 11.52
C ALA A 207 0.22 2.99 12.01
N HIS A 208 1.21 3.07 11.12
CA HIS A 208 2.52 3.59 11.45
C HIS A 208 2.51 5.09 11.77
N ALA A 209 1.82 5.90 10.97
CA ALA A 209 1.66 7.33 11.23
C ALA A 209 0.98 7.61 12.58
N ILE A 210 -0.07 6.85 12.94
CA ILE A 210 -0.70 6.95 14.26
C ILE A 210 0.27 6.55 15.38
N CYS A 211 1.05 5.49 15.18
CA CYS A 211 2.06 5.08 16.17
C CYS A 211 3.08 6.19 16.43
N LEU A 212 3.59 6.83 15.37
CA LEU A 212 4.54 7.95 15.50
C LEU A 212 3.89 9.16 16.18
N ALA A 213 2.64 9.49 15.83
CA ALA A 213 1.93 10.62 16.42
C ALA A 213 1.62 10.47 17.92
N LEU A 214 1.68 9.25 18.45
CA LEU A 214 1.32 8.93 19.83
C LEU A 214 2.49 8.34 20.65
N GLU A 215 3.71 8.34 20.11
CA GLU A 215 4.86 7.65 20.73
C GLU A 215 5.22 8.21 22.11
N ASP A 216 5.02 9.51 22.34
CA ASP A 216 5.27 10.19 23.62
C ASP A 216 4.09 10.10 24.60
N GLU A 217 2.92 9.60 24.16
CA GLU A 217 1.68 9.62 24.95
C GLU A 217 1.31 8.26 25.53
N ALA A 218 1.67 7.18 24.84
CA ALA A 218 1.35 5.82 25.24
C ALA A 218 2.33 4.81 24.65
N ALA A 219 2.51 3.69 25.35
CA ALA A 219 3.16 2.50 24.80
C ALA A 219 2.28 1.87 23.71
N ILE A 220 2.36 2.40 22.49
CA ILE A 220 1.55 2.00 21.35
C ILE A 220 2.21 0.87 20.54
N GLY A 221 1.39 -0.06 20.08
CA GLY A 221 1.77 -1.16 19.21
C GLY A 221 0.91 -1.23 17.95
N LYS A 222 1.03 -2.32 17.21
CA LYS A 222 0.19 -2.66 16.06
C LYS A 222 -0.45 -4.02 16.24
N ALA A 223 -1.73 -4.12 15.92
CA ALA A 223 -2.46 -5.37 15.77
C ALA A 223 -2.55 -5.69 14.27
N TRP A 224 -1.86 -6.75 13.85
CA TRP A 224 -1.85 -7.27 12.48
C TRP A 224 -2.85 -8.42 12.38
N PHE A 225 -3.87 -8.26 11.55
CA PHE A 225 -4.86 -9.29 11.30
C PHE A 225 -4.60 -9.97 9.96
N PHE A 226 -4.34 -11.28 10.02
CA PHE A 226 -4.11 -12.12 8.87
C PHE A 226 -5.31 -13.06 8.69
N PRO A 227 -6.25 -12.73 7.79
CA PRO A 227 -7.45 -13.53 7.61
C PRO A 227 -7.15 -14.86 6.90
N ARG A 228 -7.98 -15.86 7.16
CA ARG A 228 -7.96 -17.15 6.43
C ARG A 228 -8.67 -16.99 5.08
N GLU A 229 -9.71 -16.18 5.05
CA GLU A 229 -10.43 -15.74 3.86
C GLU A 229 -10.04 -14.32 3.42
N ILE A 230 -10.63 -13.80 2.35
CA ILE A 230 -10.48 -12.38 1.97
C ILE A 230 -11.46 -11.58 2.83
N ILE A 231 -10.99 -10.51 3.47
CA ILE A 231 -11.88 -9.56 4.14
C ILE A 231 -12.67 -8.82 3.07
N ARG A 232 -14.00 -8.79 3.21
CA ARG A 232 -14.89 -8.04 2.33
C ARG A 232 -15.77 -7.14 3.16
N LEU A 233 -15.71 -5.84 2.92
CA LEU A 233 -16.44 -4.85 3.70
C LEU A 233 -16.97 -3.75 2.78
N THR A 234 -18.05 -3.14 3.22
CA THR A 234 -18.52 -1.87 2.67
C THR A 234 -18.19 -0.77 3.67
N ILE A 235 -17.45 0.25 3.22
CA ILE A 235 -17.08 1.43 4.02
C ILE A 235 -17.59 2.66 3.29
N GLY A 236 -18.63 3.29 3.85
CA GLY A 236 -19.37 4.32 3.13
C GLY A 236 -20.02 3.73 1.88
N SER A 237 -19.70 4.26 0.72
CA SER A 237 -20.15 3.77 -0.59
C SER A 237 -19.14 2.84 -1.29
N GLN A 238 -17.99 2.56 -0.68
CA GLN A 238 -16.92 1.78 -1.29
C GLN A 238 -16.95 0.33 -0.83
N GLU A 239 -16.91 -0.60 -1.79
CA GLU A 239 -16.61 -2.00 -1.53
C GLU A 239 -15.10 -2.21 -1.52
N ILE A 240 -14.61 -2.88 -0.48
CA ILE A 240 -13.18 -3.11 -0.29
C ILE A 240 -12.91 -4.60 -0.07
N GLU A 241 -11.81 -5.06 -0.66
CA GLU A 241 -11.27 -6.40 -0.44
C GLU A 241 -9.86 -6.32 0.11
N TRP A 242 -9.64 -6.86 1.31
CA TRP A 242 -8.33 -6.88 1.95
C TRP A 242 -7.78 -8.29 2.15
N ALA A 243 -6.48 -8.46 1.88
CA ALA A 243 -5.70 -9.67 2.13
C ALA A 243 -5.12 -9.73 3.55
N PHE A 244 -5.02 -8.59 4.23
CA PHE A 244 -4.69 -8.41 5.63
C PHE A 244 -5.13 -7.02 6.07
N HIS A 245 -5.17 -6.77 7.37
CA HIS A 245 -5.39 -5.42 7.89
C HIS A 245 -4.51 -5.17 9.09
N VAL A 246 -4.16 -3.91 9.35
CA VAL A 246 -3.39 -3.52 10.54
C VAL A 246 -3.91 -2.20 11.09
N ALA A 247 -3.97 -2.13 12.41
CA ALA A 247 -4.33 -0.94 13.15
C ALA A 247 -3.44 -0.78 14.40
N PRO A 248 -3.23 0.46 14.87
CA PRO A 248 -2.57 0.70 16.16
C PRO A 248 -3.38 0.10 17.32
N VAL A 249 -2.68 -0.27 18.39
CA VAL A 249 -3.29 -0.86 19.58
C VAL A 249 -2.58 -0.38 20.83
N VAL A 250 -3.34 -0.18 21.91
CA VAL A 250 -2.84 0.17 23.25
C VAL A 250 -3.47 -0.76 24.29
N ARG A 251 -2.89 -0.86 25.48
CA ARG A 251 -3.51 -1.58 26.61
C ARG A 251 -4.17 -0.59 27.56
N VAL A 252 -5.45 -0.81 27.84
CA VAL A 252 -6.30 0.05 28.67
C VAL A 252 -6.95 -0.77 29.77
N ASN A 253 -6.56 -0.53 31.02
CA ASN A 253 -6.99 -1.28 32.18
C ASN A 253 -6.92 -2.82 31.97
N GLY A 254 -5.84 -3.29 31.36
CA GLY A 254 -5.60 -4.71 31.05
C GLY A 254 -6.19 -5.20 29.72
N THR A 255 -7.02 -4.40 29.05
CA THR A 255 -7.69 -4.76 27.79
C THR A 255 -6.97 -4.15 26.58
N LEU A 256 -6.82 -4.90 25.48
CA LEU A 256 -6.23 -4.34 24.25
C LEU A 256 -7.29 -3.60 23.44
N MET A 257 -7.04 -2.31 23.17
CA MET A 257 -7.93 -1.42 22.45
C MET A 257 -7.29 -0.98 21.13
N VAL A 258 -8.02 -1.14 20.03
CA VAL A 258 -7.59 -0.87 18.65
C VAL A 258 -8.05 0.51 18.21
N PHE A 259 -7.15 1.26 17.56
CA PHE A 259 -7.37 2.64 17.08
C PHE A 259 -7.54 2.63 15.56
N ASP A 260 -8.69 2.17 15.06
CA ASP A 260 -8.93 2.04 13.62
C ASP A 260 -9.98 3.05 13.11
N LEU A 261 -9.51 4.22 12.69
CA LEU A 261 -10.36 5.32 12.23
C LEU A 261 -11.11 5.02 10.92
N VAL A 262 -10.68 4.00 10.18
CA VAL A 262 -11.37 3.58 8.95
C VAL A 262 -12.64 2.82 9.29
N LEU A 263 -12.60 1.98 10.32
CA LEU A 263 -13.74 1.15 10.74
C LEU A 263 -14.56 1.76 11.89
N PHE A 264 -13.92 2.52 12.77
CA PHE A 264 -14.49 3.02 14.02
C PHE A 264 -14.16 4.51 14.20
N LYS A 265 -15.14 5.37 13.93
CA LYS A 265 -14.97 6.83 14.00
C LYS A 265 -15.17 7.42 15.40
N THR A 266 -15.80 6.67 16.30
CA THR A 266 -16.31 7.18 17.58
C THR A 266 -15.38 6.95 18.77
N GLY A 267 -14.38 6.07 18.62
CA GLY A 267 -13.42 5.77 19.67
C GLY A 267 -12.69 4.45 19.45
N PRO A 268 -11.72 4.15 20.34
CA PRO A 268 -11.07 2.84 20.38
C PRO A 268 -12.07 1.73 20.68
N VAL A 269 -11.81 0.54 20.14
CA VAL A 269 -12.63 -0.66 20.38
C VAL A 269 -11.78 -1.82 20.85
N ASP A 270 -12.39 -2.78 21.55
CA ASP A 270 -11.70 -4.04 21.89
C ASP A 270 -11.25 -4.77 20.62
N VAL A 271 -10.13 -5.51 20.69
CA VAL A 271 -9.63 -6.33 19.58
C VAL A 271 -10.70 -7.29 19.04
N SER A 272 -11.51 -7.89 19.91
CA SER A 272 -12.60 -8.80 19.51
C SER A 272 -13.67 -8.09 18.66
N VAL A 273 -14.08 -6.88 19.05
CA VAL A 273 -15.02 -6.04 18.28
C VAL A 273 -14.41 -5.63 16.94
N TRP A 274 -13.11 -5.32 16.91
CA TRP A 274 -12.40 -5.05 15.67
C TRP A 274 -12.37 -6.27 14.74
N GLN A 275 -12.06 -7.48 15.25
CA GLN A 275 -12.08 -8.72 14.48
C GLN A 275 -13.49 -9.07 13.97
N GLU A 276 -14.51 -8.90 14.80
CA GLU A 276 -15.91 -9.12 14.42
C GLU A 276 -16.29 -8.19 13.26
N ARG A 277 -15.91 -6.90 13.33
CA ARG A 277 -16.17 -5.95 12.25
C ARG A 277 -15.50 -6.32 10.93
N LEU A 278 -14.35 -6.99 10.97
CA LEU A 278 -13.67 -7.52 9.78
C LEU A 278 -14.38 -8.73 9.17
N GLY A 279 -15.30 -9.38 9.90
CA GLY A 279 -16.27 -10.34 9.37
C GLY A 279 -15.72 -11.69 8.92
N VAL A 280 -14.45 -11.99 9.20
CA VAL A 280 -13.79 -13.25 8.81
C VAL A 280 -12.92 -13.80 9.93
N ARG A 281 -12.56 -15.09 9.86
CA ARG A 281 -11.63 -15.69 10.81
C ARG A 281 -10.20 -15.36 10.42
N GLY A 282 -9.33 -15.19 11.40
CA GLY A 282 -7.94 -14.86 11.17
C GLY A 282 -7.13 -14.88 12.44
N ASP A 283 -5.82 -14.81 12.28
CA ASP A 283 -4.88 -14.72 13.39
C ASP A 283 -4.52 -13.25 13.62
N VAL A 284 -4.54 -12.82 14.88
CA VAL A 284 -4.06 -11.50 15.29
C VAL A 284 -2.66 -11.62 15.85
N ILE A 285 -1.77 -10.77 15.37
CA ILE A 285 -0.40 -10.69 15.81
C ILE A 285 -0.13 -9.29 16.29
N PHE A 286 0.38 -9.20 17.50
CA PHE A 286 0.68 -7.93 18.11
C PHE A 286 2.19 -7.65 17.99
N THR A 287 2.56 -6.48 17.50
CA THR A 287 3.95 -5.98 17.47
C THR A 287 4.11 -4.61 18.12
N ASN A 288 5.32 -4.24 18.54
CA ASN A 288 5.64 -2.86 18.93
C ASN A 288 5.28 -1.86 17.80
N ALA A 289 5.42 -0.55 18.06
CA ALA A 289 5.27 0.49 17.04
C ALA A 289 6.29 0.39 15.89
N GLU A 290 7.51 -0.10 16.13
CA GLU A 290 8.61 -0.04 15.14
C GLU A 290 8.35 -0.77 13.81
N PRO A 291 7.83 -2.02 13.76
CA PRO A 291 7.51 -2.70 12.51
C PRO A 291 6.61 -1.86 11.60
N TYR A 292 7.10 -1.60 10.40
CA TYR A 292 6.32 -0.96 9.34
C TYR A 292 5.48 -2.00 8.58
N LEU A 293 6.05 -3.18 8.34
CA LEU A 293 5.37 -4.30 7.68
C LEU A 293 5.69 -5.62 8.38
N VAL A 294 4.65 -6.44 8.56
CA VAL A 294 4.77 -7.83 9.00
C VAL A 294 4.16 -8.73 7.94
N GLU A 295 4.93 -9.70 7.48
CA GLU A 295 4.49 -10.69 6.51
C GLU A 295 4.43 -12.07 7.16
N ALA A 296 3.31 -12.77 7.01
CA ALA A 296 3.21 -14.19 7.35
C ALA A 296 4.05 -15.01 6.35
N ASN A 297 4.95 -15.87 6.84
CA ASN A 297 5.71 -16.75 5.97
C ASN A 297 4.78 -17.82 5.34
N PRO A 298 4.63 -17.86 4.00
CA PRO A 298 3.73 -18.81 3.36
C PRO A 298 4.22 -20.27 3.39
N ARG A 299 5.48 -20.55 3.79
CA ARG A 299 6.08 -21.91 3.79
C ARG A 299 6.49 -22.43 5.18
N GLY A 300 6.10 -21.79 6.27
CA GLY A 300 6.45 -22.29 7.61
C GLY A 300 6.04 -21.38 8.75
N SER A 301 6.39 -21.79 9.97
CA SER A 301 6.16 -21.00 11.19
C SER A 301 7.17 -19.85 11.27
N GLY A 302 6.77 -18.62 10.90
CA GLY A 302 7.59 -17.43 11.09
C GLY A 302 7.04 -16.19 10.41
N PHE A 303 7.62 -15.04 10.76
CA PHE A 303 7.25 -13.74 10.20
C PHE A 303 8.47 -13.04 9.61
N ARG A 304 8.26 -12.36 8.48
CA ARG A 304 9.23 -11.39 7.99
C ARG A 304 8.81 -10.01 8.48
N VAL A 305 9.74 -9.27 9.07
CA VAL A 305 9.48 -7.94 9.59
C VAL A 305 10.36 -6.93 8.86
N THR A 306 9.71 -5.91 8.34
CA THR A 306 10.38 -4.73 7.77
C THR A 306 10.26 -3.58 8.76
N ARG A 307 11.40 -2.97 9.09
CA ARG A 307 11.51 -1.79 9.95
C ARG A 307 11.69 -0.56 9.07
N ASP A 308 10.94 0.51 9.35
CA ASP A 308 11.18 1.82 8.74
C ASP A 308 12.16 2.60 9.63
N LEU A 309 13.46 2.35 9.47
CA LEU A 309 14.50 2.90 10.34
C LEU A 309 14.66 4.43 10.25
N ARG A 310 13.99 5.10 9.29
CA ARG A 310 14.18 6.54 9.02
C ARG A 310 12.87 7.30 8.74
N GLY A 311 11.70 6.70 8.95
CA GLY A 311 10.42 7.30 8.59
C GLY A 311 10.24 7.52 7.07
N LEU A 312 11.12 6.92 6.26
CA LEU A 312 11.18 7.13 4.82
C LEU A 312 10.08 6.34 4.10
N ALA A 313 9.78 5.13 4.57
CA ALA A 313 8.68 4.33 4.02
C ALA A 313 7.34 5.00 4.35
N THR A 314 7.19 5.52 5.57
CA THR A 314 5.97 6.20 6.01
C THR A 314 5.71 7.48 5.23
N THR A 315 6.71 8.35 5.09
CA THR A 315 6.55 9.61 4.34
C THR A 315 6.26 9.35 2.86
N ARG A 316 6.95 8.36 2.27
CA ARG A 316 6.75 7.94 0.89
C ARG A 316 5.34 7.42 0.66
N ASP A 317 4.90 6.49 1.50
CA ASP A 317 3.63 5.79 1.30
C ASP A 317 2.44 6.68 1.70
N LEU A 318 2.63 7.62 2.63
CA LEU A 318 1.62 8.66 2.90
C LEU A 318 1.40 9.50 1.65
N ASN A 319 2.46 9.95 0.98
CA ASN A 319 2.33 10.69 -0.29
C ASN A 319 1.59 9.86 -1.34
N ASP A 320 1.96 8.58 -1.51
CA ASP A 320 1.33 7.71 -2.51
C ASP A 320 -0.17 7.44 -2.18
N ILE A 321 -0.57 7.35 -0.90
CA ILE A 321 -1.98 7.24 -0.49
C ILE A 321 -2.73 8.56 -0.69
N MET A 322 -2.11 9.69 -0.32
CA MET A 322 -2.71 11.01 -0.49
C MET A 322 -2.96 11.32 -1.96
N GLU A 323 -2.02 10.98 -2.84
CA GLU A 323 -2.18 11.07 -4.30
C GLU A 323 -3.39 10.26 -4.82
N ARG A 324 -3.72 9.13 -4.17
CA ARG A 324 -4.91 8.35 -4.50
C ARG A 324 -6.18 9.02 -3.99
N CYS A 325 -6.20 9.53 -2.76
CA CYS A 325 -7.37 10.24 -2.20
C CYS A 325 -7.78 11.46 -3.04
N ILE A 326 -6.83 12.21 -3.62
CA ILE A 326 -7.14 13.41 -4.44
C ILE A 326 -7.86 13.06 -5.74
N ARG A 327 -7.72 11.82 -6.23
CA ARG A 327 -8.40 11.38 -7.46
C ARG A 327 -9.88 11.02 -7.24
N HIS A 328 -10.38 11.10 -6.00
CA HIS A 328 -11.73 10.75 -5.56
C HIS A 328 -12.47 11.96 -4.99
#